data_AF-A0A517M3U3-F1
#
_entry.id   AF-A0A517M3U3-F1
#
_cell.length_a   1.000
_cell.length_b   1.000
_cell.length_c   1.000
_cell.angle_alpha   90.00
_cell.angle_beta   90.00
_cell.angle_gamma   90.00
#
_symmetry.space_group_name_H-M   'P 1'
#
loop_
_entity.id
_entity.type
_entity.pdbx_description
1 polymer ?
#
loop_
_entity_poly.entity_id
_entity_poly.type
_entity_poly.pdbx_seq_one_letter_code
_entity_poly.pdbx_strand_id
1 'polypeptide(L)'
;MAESDEDPIVAETDEPPVLAELTVYGAPRRFDLATMLTVTTSYALMFAVLRGCGATDAMVLWAGGFVTLVGVAQAVLFGGASPRAASIIASVVSVLATVWFADAASLGGLITAALFLGVPLGYLTGALIGGIFLIAHAVRRRIER
;
A
#
# COMPACT_ATOMS: atom_id res chain seq x y z
N MET A 1 64.74 -29.58 18.69
CA MET A 1 63.99 -29.00 19.83
C MET A 1 64.04 -27.49 19.65
N ALA A 2 62.97 -26.77 19.36
CA ALA A 2 61.55 -27.09 19.37
C ALA A 2 60.87 -26.44 18.15
N GLU A 3 59.98 -27.21 17.57
CA GLU A 3 58.97 -26.85 16.58
C GLU A 3 57.90 -26.03 17.33
N SER A 4 57.66 -24.80 16.91
CA SER A 4 56.51 -24.02 17.39
C SER A 4 55.54 -23.87 16.22
N ASP A 5 54.61 -24.82 16.16
CA ASP A 5 53.32 -24.69 15.48
C ASP A 5 52.62 -23.42 15.99
N GLU A 6 52.70 -22.35 15.21
CA GLU A 6 51.72 -21.27 15.30
C GLU A 6 50.81 -21.42 14.07
N ASP A 7 49.72 -22.14 14.27
CA ASP A 7 48.60 -22.19 13.34
C ASP A 7 48.21 -20.75 12.95
N PRO A 8 48.09 -20.42 11.66
CA PRO A 8 47.55 -19.14 11.26
C PRO A 8 46.10 -19.09 11.73
N ILE A 9 45.84 -18.21 12.71
CA ILE A 9 44.51 -17.83 13.15
C ILE A 9 43.69 -17.54 11.89
N VAL A 10 42.79 -18.47 11.58
CA VAL A 10 41.83 -18.35 10.50
C VAL A 10 41.13 -17.03 10.73
N ALA A 11 41.32 -16.09 9.81
CA ALA A 11 40.53 -14.88 9.76
C ALA A 11 39.09 -15.34 9.61
N GLU A 12 38.37 -15.35 10.73
CA GLU A 12 36.92 -15.39 10.75
C GLU A 12 36.51 -14.19 9.91
N THR A 13 36.11 -14.49 8.68
CA THR A 13 35.59 -13.51 7.76
C THR A 13 34.29 -13.09 8.40
N ASP A 14 34.34 -11.92 9.06
CA ASP A 14 33.21 -11.10 9.45
C ASP A 14 32.48 -10.69 8.15
N GLU A 15 31.95 -11.66 7.41
CA GLU A 15 30.91 -11.41 6.43
C GLU A 15 29.72 -10.99 7.28
N PRO A 16 29.36 -9.69 7.32
CA PRO A 16 28.14 -9.31 7.99
C PRO A 16 27.03 -10.15 7.36
N PRO A 17 26.11 -10.72 8.17
CA PRO A 17 25.04 -11.53 7.64
C PRO A 17 24.40 -10.74 6.51
N VAL A 18 24.29 -11.36 5.33
CA VAL A 18 23.57 -10.83 4.16
C VAL A 18 22.10 -10.71 4.55
N LEU A 19 21.80 -9.74 5.41
CA LEU A 19 20.52 -9.11 5.55
C LEU A 19 20.39 -8.34 4.25
N ALA A 20 20.01 -9.07 3.20
CA ALA A 20 19.47 -8.50 1.99
C ALA A 20 18.55 -7.37 2.46
N GLU A 21 19.00 -6.13 2.29
CA GLU A 21 18.26 -4.96 2.70
C GLU A 21 16.87 -5.16 2.11
N LEU A 22 15.88 -5.44 2.96
CA LEU A 22 14.47 -5.48 2.61
C LEU A 22 14.08 -4.03 2.31
N THR A 23 14.63 -3.49 1.23
CA THR A 23 14.35 -2.18 0.69
C THR A 23 12.89 -2.19 0.33
N VAL A 24 12.10 -1.58 1.21
CA VAL A 24 10.66 -1.42 1.03
C VAL A 24 10.44 -0.78 -0.33
N TYR A 25 9.68 -1.46 -1.19
CA TYR A 25 9.46 -1.02 -2.57
C TYR A 25 8.88 0.40 -2.59
N GLY A 26 9.62 1.34 -3.18
CA GLY A 26 9.19 2.71 -3.42
C GLY A 26 8.67 2.87 -4.85
N ALA A 27 7.45 3.38 -5.01
CA ALA A 27 6.88 3.62 -6.33
C ALA A 27 7.73 4.63 -7.13
N PRO A 28 8.05 4.36 -8.41
CA PRO A 28 8.85 5.25 -9.24
C PRO A 28 8.12 6.59 -9.48
N ARG A 29 8.81 7.71 -9.24
CA ARG A 29 8.25 9.09 -9.29
C ARG A 29 8.08 9.66 -10.70
N ARG A 30 8.21 8.85 -11.75
CA ARG A 30 8.13 9.30 -13.15
C ARG A 30 6.82 8.84 -13.77
N PHE A 31 6.16 9.75 -14.49
CA PHE A 31 4.95 9.47 -15.23
C PHE A 31 5.27 8.52 -16.37
N ASP A 32 4.78 7.29 -16.28
CA ASP A 32 5.06 6.22 -17.23
C ASP A 32 3.76 5.62 -17.77
N LEU A 33 3.75 5.31 -19.07
CA LEU A 33 2.59 4.77 -19.78
C LEU A 33 2.15 3.43 -19.18
N ALA A 34 3.10 2.58 -18.77
CA ALA A 34 2.78 1.28 -18.17
C ALA A 34 2.04 1.46 -16.83
N THR A 35 2.43 2.45 -16.03
CA THR A 35 1.74 2.79 -14.78
C THR A 35 0.33 3.27 -15.06
N MET A 36 0.16 4.17 -16.03
CA MET A 36 -1.18 4.68 -16.40
C MET A 36 -2.12 3.56 -16.86
N LEU A 37 -1.66 2.70 -17.77
CA LEU A 37 -2.44 1.56 -18.23
C LEU A 37 -2.81 0.63 -17.08
N THR A 38 -1.85 0.29 -16.21
CA THR A 38 -2.08 -0.62 -15.09
C THR A 38 -3.10 -0.06 -14.11
N VAL A 39 -3.01 1.22 -13.77
CA VAL A 39 -3.96 1.88 -12.86
C VAL A 39 -5.34 1.95 -13.48
N THR A 40 -5.46 2.38 -14.75
CA THR A 40 -6.76 2.42 -15.45
C THR A 40 -7.41 1.04 -15.54
N THR A 41 -6.64 0.00 -15.89
CA THR A 41 -7.15 -1.38 -15.91
C THR A 41 -7.59 -1.84 -14.54
N SER A 42 -6.86 -1.50 -13.47
CA SER A 42 -7.22 -1.86 -12.11
C SER A 42 -8.55 -1.21 -11.67
N TYR A 43 -8.76 0.07 -11.99
CA TYR A 43 -10.04 0.76 -11.74
C TYR A 43 -11.17 0.15 -12.57
N ALA A 44 -10.94 -0.12 -13.86
CA ALA A 44 -11.94 -0.74 -14.72
C ALA A 44 -12.36 -2.12 -14.19
N LEU A 45 -11.40 -2.94 -13.74
CA LEU A 45 -11.66 -4.24 -13.14
C LEU A 45 -12.45 -4.11 -11.83
N MET A 46 -12.05 -3.18 -10.95
CA MET A 46 -12.77 -2.92 -9.70
C MET A 46 -14.23 -2.53 -9.98
N PHE A 47 -14.45 -1.59 -10.90
CA PHE A 47 -15.80 -1.15 -11.26
C PHE A 47 -16.61 -2.27 -11.93
N ALA A 48 -16.00 -3.07 -12.80
CA ALA A 48 -16.66 -4.21 -13.43
C ALA A 48 -17.09 -5.25 -12.38
N VAL A 49 -16.23 -5.57 -11.40
CA VAL A 49 -16.56 -6.50 -10.31
C VAL A 49 -17.70 -5.95 -9.44
N LEU A 50 -17.62 -4.69 -9.01
CA LEU A 50 -18.67 -4.07 -8.21
C LEU A 50 -20.02 -4.08 -8.94
N ARG A 51 -20.04 -3.72 -10.22
CA ARG A 51 -21.25 -3.78 -11.06
C ARG A 51 -21.75 -5.20 -11.25
N GLY A 52 -20.85 -6.17 -11.46
CA GLY A 52 -21.18 -7.59 -11.55
C GLY A 52 -21.83 -8.14 -10.27
N CYS A 53 -21.48 -7.59 -9.11
CA CYS A 53 -22.12 -7.91 -7.82
C CYS A 53 -23.41 -7.12 -7.54
N GLY A 54 -23.89 -6.30 -8.48
CA GLY A 54 -25.12 -5.50 -8.31
C GLY A 54 -24.96 -4.25 -7.45
N ALA A 55 -23.74 -3.73 -7.30
CA ALA A 55 -23.51 -2.49 -6.55
C ALA A 55 -24.25 -1.30 -7.17
N THR A 56 -24.87 -0.48 -6.31
CA THR A 56 -25.55 0.74 -6.72
C THR A 56 -24.56 1.80 -7.20
N ASP A 57 -25.03 2.80 -7.96
CA ASP A 57 -24.20 3.90 -8.46
C ASP A 57 -23.45 4.62 -7.33
N ALA A 58 -24.13 4.83 -6.20
CA ALA A 58 -23.56 5.45 -5.02
C ALA A 58 -22.42 4.62 -4.41
N MET A 59 -22.57 3.28 -4.34
CA MET A 59 -21.52 2.39 -3.82
C MET A 59 -20.28 2.37 -4.73
N VAL A 60 -20.49 2.37 -6.05
CA VAL A 60 -19.39 2.41 -7.03
C VAL A 60 -18.65 3.73 -6.94
N LEU A 61 -19.37 4.86 -6.87
CA LEU A 61 -18.79 6.18 -6.71
C LEU A 61 -18.01 6.30 -5.39
N TRP A 62 -18.59 5.81 -4.29
CA TRP A 62 -17.95 5.82 -2.98
C TRP A 62 -16.67 4.98 -2.99
N ALA A 63 -16.70 3.76 -3.52
CA ALA A 63 -15.53 2.88 -3.59
C ALA A 63 -14.40 3.50 -4.44
N GLY A 64 -14.74 4.02 -5.62
CA GLY A 64 -13.77 4.71 -6.48
C GLY A 64 -13.16 5.95 -5.82
N GLY A 65 -14.00 6.78 -5.20
CA GLY A 65 -13.57 7.95 -4.45
C GLY A 65 -12.69 7.60 -3.25
N PHE A 66 -13.05 6.55 -2.51
CA PHE A 66 -12.31 6.06 -1.36
C PHE A 66 -10.90 5.56 -1.76
N VAL A 67 -10.78 4.70 -2.77
CA VAL A 67 -9.47 4.22 -3.25
C VAL A 67 -8.62 5.39 -3.77
N THR A 68 -9.23 6.34 -4.48
CA THR A 68 -8.55 7.54 -4.98
C THR A 68 -8.03 8.39 -3.81
N LEU A 69 -8.86 8.62 -2.80
CA LEU A 69 -8.49 9.37 -1.60
C LEU A 69 -7.30 8.72 -0.88
N VAL A 70 -7.33 7.40 -0.70
CA VAL A 70 -6.23 6.66 -0.07
C VAL A 70 -4.95 6.76 -0.91
N GLY A 71 -5.03 6.62 -2.23
CA GLY A 71 -3.88 6.77 -3.12
C GLY A 71 -3.27 8.18 -3.09
N VAL A 72 -4.12 9.21 -3.11
CA VAL A 72 -3.68 10.61 -2.95
C VAL A 72 -3.05 10.82 -1.58
N ALA A 73 -3.64 10.29 -0.52
CA ALA A 73 -3.09 10.39 0.82
C ALA A 73 -1.72 9.71 0.93
N GLN A 74 -1.52 8.54 0.33
CA GLN A 74 -0.21 7.88 0.27
C GLN A 74 0.84 8.71 -0.48
N ALA A 75 0.43 9.45 -1.52
CA ALA A 75 1.33 10.29 -2.30
C ALA A 75 1.68 11.61 -1.60
N VAL A 76 0.75 12.18 -0.83
CA VAL A 76 0.87 13.53 -0.24
C VAL A 76 1.32 13.48 1.23
N LEU A 77 0.74 12.60 2.04
CA LEU A 77 1.04 12.54 3.47
C LEU A 77 2.44 11.99 3.71
N PHE A 78 3.12 12.57 4.70
CA PHE A 78 4.48 12.20 5.10
C PHE A 78 5.51 12.22 3.95
N GLY A 79 5.25 13.00 2.89
CA GLY A 79 6.09 13.05 1.69
C GLY A 79 6.25 11.69 0.99
N GLY A 80 5.29 10.77 1.19
CA GLY A 80 5.34 9.40 0.67
C GLY A 80 6.27 8.45 1.43
N ALA A 81 6.83 8.86 2.57
CA ALA A 81 7.76 8.03 3.34
C ALA A 81 7.07 6.86 4.07
N SER A 82 5.81 7.03 4.49
CA SER A 82 5.07 6.05 5.28
C SER A 82 3.67 5.75 4.67
N PRO A 83 3.62 5.09 3.49
CA PRO A 83 2.36 4.85 2.77
C PRO A 83 1.34 4.05 3.58
N ARG A 84 1.79 3.13 4.46
CA ARG A 84 0.90 2.36 5.34
C ARG A 84 0.16 3.26 6.34
N ALA A 85 0.88 4.15 7.02
CA ALA A 85 0.30 5.09 7.97
C ALA A 85 -0.65 6.06 7.27
N ALA A 86 -0.26 6.59 6.11
CA ALA A 86 -1.09 7.46 5.30
C ALA A 86 -2.44 6.81 4.94
N SER A 87 -2.43 5.52 4.57
CA SER A 87 -3.64 4.80 4.17
C SER A 87 -4.59 4.57 5.33
N ILE A 88 -4.06 4.21 6.50
CA ILE A 88 -4.83 4.01 7.73
C ILE A 88 -5.50 5.33 8.13
N ILE A 89 -4.74 6.43 8.16
CA ILE A 89 -5.27 7.74 8.53
C ILE A 89 -6.36 8.18 7.56
N ALA A 90 -6.10 8.11 6.25
CA ALA A 90 -7.07 8.49 5.23
C ALA A 90 -8.38 7.70 5.36
N SER A 91 -8.27 6.40 5.65
CA SER A 91 -9.43 5.52 5.75
C SER A 91 -10.21 5.73 7.04
N VAL A 92 -9.53 5.91 8.17
CA VAL A 92 -10.18 6.27 9.44
C VAL A 92 -10.95 7.58 9.29
N VAL A 93 -10.33 8.62 8.71
CA VAL A 93 -11.00 9.90 8.47
C VAL A 93 -12.19 9.75 7.53
N SER A 94 -12.04 9.00 6.44
CA SER A 94 -13.12 8.78 5.47
C SER A 94 -14.30 8.00 6.07
N VAL A 95 -14.04 6.96 6.86
CA VAL A 95 -15.07 6.18 7.55
C VAL A 95 -15.78 7.03 8.59
N LEU A 96 -15.03 7.78 9.41
CA LEU A 96 -15.62 8.68 10.40
C LEU A 96 -16.50 9.73 9.74
N ALA A 97 -16.05 10.34 8.65
CA ALA A 97 -16.86 11.29 7.88
C ALA A 97 -18.14 10.63 7.35
N THR A 98 -18.03 9.43 6.76
CA THR A 98 -19.18 8.69 6.21
C THR A 98 -20.21 8.38 7.30
N VAL A 99 -19.77 7.87 8.45
CA VAL A 99 -20.64 7.53 9.59
C VAL A 99 -21.27 8.78 10.21
N TRP A 100 -20.51 9.86 10.32
CA TRP A 100 -21.00 11.15 10.81
C TRP A 100 -22.09 11.73 9.91
N PHE A 101 -21.87 11.76 8.59
CA PHE A 101 -22.85 12.26 7.62
C PHE A 101 -24.11 11.40 7.52
N ALA A 102 -24.02 10.11 7.86
CA ALA A 102 -25.17 9.22 7.94
C ALA A 102 -26.04 9.45 9.19
N ASP A 103 -25.68 10.42 10.05
CA ASP A 103 -26.33 10.72 11.34
C ASP A 103 -26.51 9.47 12.24
N ALA A 104 -25.60 8.52 12.08
CA ALA A 104 -25.79 7.15 12.55
C ALA A 104 -25.04 6.84 13.85
N ALA A 105 -24.36 7.81 14.49
CA ALA A 105 -23.39 7.46 15.52
C ALA A 105 -23.34 8.37 16.75
N SER A 106 -23.49 7.70 17.90
CA SER A 106 -22.91 8.14 19.16
C SER A 106 -21.38 8.10 19.12
N LEU A 107 -20.72 8.77 20.07
CA LEU A 107 -19.26 8.76 20.18
C LEU A 107 -18.66 7.35 20.23
N GLY A 108 -19.34 6.39 20.89
CA GLY A 108 -18.93 4.98 20.90
C GLY A 108 -19.03 4.30 19.54
N GLY A 109 -20.05 4.64 18.73
CA GLY A 109 -20.19 4.17 17.35
C GLY A 109 -19.06 4.66 16.45
N LEU A 110 -18.64 5.92 16.60
CA LEU A 110 -17.52 6.50 15.85
C LEU A 110 -16.19 5.80 16.17
N ILE A 111 -15.91 5.55 17.45
CA ILE A 111 -14.70 4.81 17.87
C ILE A 111 -14.71 3.39 17.30
N THR A 112 -15.84 2.71 17.39
CA THR A 112 -16.01 1.35 16.86
C THR A 112 -15.78 1.33 15.34
N ALA A 113 -16.38 2.27 14.60
CA ALA A 113 -16.18 2.38 13.16
C ALA A 113 -14.72 2.70 12.79
N ALA A 114 -14.04 3.58 13.52
CA ALA A 114 -12.64 3.88 13.28
C ALA A 114 -11.75 2.63 13.44
N LEU A 115 -11.94 1.88 14.53
CA LEU A 115 -11.08 0.73 14.87
C LEU A 115 -11.38 -0.50 14.02
N PHE A 116 -12.65 -0.83 13.79
CA PHE A 116 -13.05 -2.08 13.14
C PHE A 116 -13.28 -1.95 11.63
N LEU A 117 -13.56 -0.74 11.13
CA LEU A 117 -13.70 -0.48 9.69
C LEU A 117 -12.54 0.36 9.16
N GLY A 118 -12.26 1.51 9.77
CA GLY A 118 -11.26 2.46 9.28
C GLY A 118 -9.85 1.88 9.16
N VAL A 119 -9.32 1.32 10.26
CA VAL A 119 -7.95 0.76 10.28
C VAL A 119 -7.80 -0.43 9.32
N PRO A 120 -8.65 -1.47 9.37
CA PRO A 120 -8.51 -2.61 8.47
C PRO A 120 -8.69 -2.22 6.99
N LEU A 121 -9.68 -1.39 6.66
CA LEU A 121 -9.89 -0.94 5.28
C LEU A 121 -8.70 -0.15 4.76
N GLY A 122 -8.12 0.73 5.58
CA GLY A 122 -6.94 1.48 5.17
C GLY A 122 -5.71 0.63 4.96
N TYR A 123 -5.50 -0.38 5.80
CA TYR A 123 -4.41 -1.32 5.60
C TYR A 123 -4.59 -2.14 4.32
N LEU A 124 -5.78 -2.72 4.11
CA LEU A 124 -6.08 -3.55 2.94
C LEU A 124 -6.01 -2.74 1.63
N THR A 125 -6.60 -1.54 1.62
CA THR A 125 -6.60 -0.66 0.43
C THR A 125 -5.21 -0.14 0.14
N GLY A 126 -4.45 0.24 1.18
CA GLY A 126 -3.05 0.65 1.02
C GLY A 126 -2.16 -0.46 0.48
N ALA A 127 -2.36 -1.71 0.93
CA ALA A 127 -1.67 -2.88 0.42
C ALA A 127 -2.06 -3.18 -1.04
N LEU A 128 -3.34 -3.06 -1.39
CA LEU A 128 -3.83 -3.21 -2.75
C LEU A 128 -3.16 -2.21 -3.71
N ILE A 129 -3.11 -0.93 -3.33
CA ILE A 129 -2.46 0.11 -4.13
C ILE A 129 -0.98 -0.22 -4.33
N GLY A 130 -0.28 -0.63 -3.26
CA GLY A 130 1.10 -1.11 -3.37
C GLY A 130 1.26 -2.26 -4.35
N GLY A 131 0.33 -3.24 -4.33
CA GLY A 131 0.27 -4.34 -5.29
C GLY A 131 0.11 -3.89 -6.74
N ILE A 132 -0.76 -2.91 -7.00
CA ILE A 132 -0.97 -2.35 -8.34
C ILE A 132 0.33 -1.71 -8.87
N PHE A 133 1.06 -0.98 -8.03
CA PHE A 133 2.35 -0.41 -8.43
C PHE A 133 3.43 -1.47 -8.66
N LEU A 134 3.43 -2.57 -7.91
CA LEU A 134 4.32 -3.71 -8.17
C LEU A 134 4.03 -4.35 -9.53
N ILE A 135 2.75 -4.51 -9.88
CA ILE A 135 2.33 -4.99 -11.21
C ILE A 135 2.79 -4.02 -12.29
N ALA A 136 2.55 -2.71 -12.12
CA ALA A 136 2.99 -1.69 -13.07
C ALA A 136 4.50 -1.75 -13.34
N HIS A 137 5.29 -1.95 -12.29
CA HIS A 137 6.75 -2.10 -12.40
C HIS A 137 7.17 -3.42 -13.05
N ALA A 138 6.44 -4.50 -12.84
CA ALA A 138 6.66 -5.76 -13.54
C ALA A 138 6.35 -5.64 -15.04
N VAL A 139 5.26 -4.96 -15.40
CA VAL A 139 4.87 -4.68 -16.79
C VAL A 139 5.91 -3.80 -17.47
N ARG A 140 6.34 -2.70 -16.84
CA ARG A 140 7.39 -1.83 -17.38
C ARG A 140 8.67 -2.61 -17.70
N ARG A 141 9.16 -3.40 -16.74
CA ARG A 141 10.36 -4.23 -16.92
C ARG A 141 10.24 -5.28 -18.03
N ARG A 142 9.01 -5.64 -18.44
CA ARG A 142 8.75 -6.54 -19.57
C ARG A 142 8.74 -5.82 -20.91
N ILE A 143 8.31 -4.56 -20.96
CA ILE A 143 8.26 -3.74 -22.19
C ILE A 143 9.64 -3.21 -22.57
N GLU A 144 10.49 -2.92 -21.58
CA GLU A 144 11.86 -2.42 -21.79
C GLU A 144 12.88 -3.51 -22.21
N ARG A 145 12.48 -4.78 -22.21
CA ARG A 145 13.29 -5.91 -22.68
C ARG A 145 12.98 -6.23 -24.13
#